data_AF-A0AAU7V374-F1
#
_entry.id   AF-A0AAU7V374-F1
#
_cell.length_a   1.000
_cell.length_b   1.000
_cell.length_c   1.000
_cell.angle_alpha   90.00
_cell.angle_beta   90.00
_cell.angle_gamma   90.00
#
_symmetry.space_group_name_H-M   'P 1'
#
loop_
_entity.id
_entity.type
_entity.pdbx_description
1 polymer ?
#
loop_
_entity_poly.entity_id
_entity_poly.type
_entity_poly.pdbx_seq_one_letter_code
_entity_poly.pdbx_strand_id
1 'polypeptide(L)'
;MTVSASAGREFFRSTDVHDADLDLRIPARYRHDWALFTDWCTAADHHPIPAAPESLALFLHEHPAVVATQRRRLSAINTVHTGHGYPAPGRTEMVRRHLDTTRASRLDRLGRLLVQRAAELPVEGWPSGLFGRRDALLLVLAATGMTFTDLTRLRRRDLRLDGNTLVVTTRTGERFRLPPDSETGDNPAVAIYQRWAQIQAFLDQYPGTHLLRHHLTDPSEIITDPLDAEQARQPLLCPIDRWGHLPHAQPMTPQSVSALTRAHLSGRAPVRKVLPVPPQDDVDAWVEPEIDLDAGYYDRGTTARRRDHQTLEDLTDVFDEIEARTDALLEDLMGVLEGL
;
A
#
# COMPACT_ATOMS: atom_id res chain seq x y z
N MET A 1 26.16 36.43 57.62
CA MET A 1 26.43 36.46 56.16
C MET A 1 27.17 35.18 55.83
N THR A 2 26.70 34.23 55.03
CA THR A 2 25.50 34.13 54.19
C THR A 2 25.24 32.63 53.96
N VAL A 3 23.97 32.28 53.93
CA VAL A 3 23.40 30.96 53.62
C VAL A 3 23.69 30.55 52.16
N SER A 4 23.93 29.27 51.90
CA SER A 4 23.36 28.60 50.72
C SER A 4 23.22 27.10 50.94
N ALA A 5 21.97 26.71 51.12
CA ALA A 5 21.47 25.36 50.97
C ALA A 5 21.37 25.01 49.47
N SER A 6 21.63 23.75 49.12
CA SER A 6 21.17 23.16 47.88
C SER A 6 20.55 21.81 48.21
N ALA A 7 19.23 21.84 48.30
CA ALA A 7 18.34 20.72 48.54
C ALA A 7 18.33 19.71 47.38
N GLY A 8 18.10 18.45 47.72
CA GLY A 8 17.11 17.59 47.07
C GLY A 8 17.22 17.35 45.57
N ARG A 9 17.73 16.18 45.21
CA ARG A 9 17.15 15.40 44.11
C ARG A 9 16.74 14.04 44.65
N GLU A 10 15.53 14.01 45.21
CA GLU A 10 14.78 12.77 45.42
C GLU A 10 14.65 12.08 44.06
N PHE A 11 15.23 10.88 43.96
CA PHE A 11 14.95 9.95 42.89
C PHE A 11 13.44 9.70 42.85
N PHE A 12 12.80 10.01 41.73
CA PHE A 12 11.45 9.58 41.41
C PHE A 12 11.33 8.08 41.72
N ARG A 13 10.60 7.74 42.79
CA ARG A 13 10.22 6.35 43.08
C ARG A 13 9.52 5.81 41.85
N SER A 14 10.10 4.77 41.25
CA SER A 14 9.44 3.95 40.25
C SER A 14 8.29 3.23 40.95
N THR A 15 7.08 3.79 40.84
CA THR A 15 5.85 3.20 41.37
C THR A 15 5.35 2.11 40.42
N ASP A 16 6.21 1.14 40.18
CA ASP A 16 5.89 -0.08 39.46
C ASP A 16 5.72 -1.20 40.48
N VAL A 17 4.62 -1.94 40.36
CA VAL A 17 4.37 -3.13 41.19
C VAL A 17 4.00 -4.29 40.27
N HIS A 18 4.49 -5.48 40.63
CA HIS A 18 4.33 -6.69 39.84
C HIS A 18 2.92 -7.25 39.98
N ASP A 19 2.36 -7.71 38.86
CA ASP A 19 1.25 -8.66 38.87
C ASP A 19 1.85 -10.06 38.99
N ALA A 20 1.65 -10.72 40.14
CA ALA A 20 2.38 -11.92 40.53
C ALA A 20 2.01 -13.16 39.68
N ASP A 21 0.82 -13.17 39.07
CA ASP A 21 0.35 -14.30 38.26
C ASP A 21 0.85 -14.25 36.81
N LEU A 22 1.34 -13.10 36.33
CA LEU A 22 1.79 -12.90 34.94
C LEU A 22 3.20 -12.29 34.81
N ASP A 23 3.90 -12.03 35.92
CA ASP A 23 5.17 -11.28 36.01
C ASP A 23 5.17 -9.95 35.22
N LEU A 24 4.02 -9.25 35.25
CA LEU A 24 3.85 -8.02 34.48
C LEU A 24 4.20 -6.78 35.31
N ARG A 25 5.10 -5.95 34.79
CA ARG A 25 5.37 -4.61 35.32
C ARG A 25 4.35 -3.59 34.79
N ILE A 26 3.44 -3.14 35.65
CA ILE A 26 2.36 -2.22 35.29
C ILE A 26 2.50 -0.88 36.02
N PRO A 27 2.57 0.25 35.30
CA PRO A 27 2.62 1.58 35.91
C PRO A 27 1.41 1.84 36.82
N ALA A 28 1.62 2.41 38.01
CA ALA A 28 0.55 2.64 39.00
C ALA A 28 -0.71 3.32 38.43
N ARG A 29 -0.54 4.30 37.53
CA ARG A 29 -1.64 5.03 36.88
C ARG A 29 -2.54 4.18 35.97
N TYR A 30 -2.09 2.99 35.57
CA TYR A 30 -2.80 2.10 34.65
C TYR A 30 -3.35 0.85 35.31
N ARG A 31 -3.09 0.63 36.61
CA ARG A 31 -3.48 -0.58 37.36
C ARG A 31 -4.96 -0.87 37.30
N HIS A 32 -5.78 0.14 37.58
CA HIS A 32 -7.22 -0.04 37.63
C HIS A 32 -7.79 -0.44 36.26
N ASP A 33 -7.32 0.22 35.19
CA ASP A 33 -7.76 -0.10 33.84
C ASP A 33 -7.23 -1.47 33.37
N TRP A 34 -6.03 -1.88 33.81
CA TRP A 34 -5.48 -3.20 33.51
C TRP A 34 -6.20 -4.32 34.26
N ALA A 35 -6.45 -4.16 35.56
CA ALA A 35 -7.19 -5.14 36.38
C ALA A 35 -8.60 -5.37 35.81
N LEU A 36 -9.30 -4.30 35.44
CA LEU A 36 -10.60 -4.41 34.79
C LEU A 36 -10.54 -5.25 33.49
N PHE A 37 -9.47 -5.07 32.71
CA PHE A 37 -9.28 -5.82 31.46
C PHE A 37 -8.92 -7.30 31.72
N THR A 38 -8.05 -7.59 32.68
CA THR A 38 -7.68 -8.98 33.04
C THR A 38 -8.85 -9.73 33.65
N ASP A 39 -9.64 -9.08 34.50
CA ASP A 39 -10.84 -9.66 35.10
C ASP A 39 -11.86 -10.03 34.01
N TRP A 40 -12.07 -9.11 33.07
CA TRP A 40 -12.92 -9.37 31.91
C TRP A 40 -12.38 -10.49 31.02
N CYS A 41 -11.07 -10.51 30.74
CA CYS A 41 -10.45 -11.57 29.94
C CYS A 41 -10.68 -12.94 30.60
N THR A 42 -10.51 -13.02 31.92
CA THR A 42 -10.73 -14.23 32.70
C THR A 42 -12.20 -14.68 32.63
N ALA A 43 -13.14 -13.74 32.72
CA ALA A 43 -14.57 -14.03 32.62
C ALA A 43 -15.03 -14.44 31.22
N ALA A 44 -14.36 -13.95 30.17
CA ALA A 44 -14.70 -14.18 28.76
C ALA A 44 -13.83 -15.25 28.07
N ASP A 45 -13.06 -16.05 28.83
CA ASP A 45 -12.11 -17.06 28.32
C ASP A 45 -11.11 -16.50 27.27
N HIS A 46 -10.65 -15.27 27.48
CA HIS A 46 -9.64 -14.61 26.66
C HIS A 46 -8.29 -14.51 27.38
N HIS A 47 -7.22 -14.50 26.60
CA HIS A 47 -5.87 -14.30 27.14
C HIS A 47 -5.58 -12.80 27.24
N PRO A 48 -5.24 -12.26 28.43
CA PRO A 48 -4.96 -10.84 28.60
C PRO A 48 -3.64 -10.40 27.96
N ILE A 49 -2.68 -11.32 27.77
CA ILE A 49 -1.43 -11.05 27.06
C ILE A 49 -0.90 -12.31 26.32
N PRO A 50 -0.51 -12.21 25.04
CA PRO A 50 -0.87 -11.14 24.11
C PRO A 50 -2.38 -11.16 23.82
N ALA A 51 -3.05 -10.03 24.04
CA ALA A 51 -4.46 -9.89 23.69
C ALA A 51 -4.63 -9.75 22.16
N ALA A 52 -5.62 -10.46 21.61
CA ALA A 52 -6.05 -10.23 20.24
C ALA A 52 -6.74 -8.85 20.13
N PRO A 53 -6.52 -8.09 19.04
CA PRO A 53 -7.25 -6.85 18.79
C PRO A 53 -8.77 -7.02 18.86
N GLU A 54 -9.29 -8.17 18.42
CA GLU A 54 -10.72 -8.52 18.45
C GLU A 54 -11.24 -8.58 19.89
N SER A 55 -10.50 -9.21 20.80
CA SER A 55 -10.84 -9.26 22.23
C SER A 55 -10.82 -7.87 22.85
N LEU A 56 -9.88 -7.01 22.49
CA LEU A 56 -9.85 -5.63 22.97
C LEU A 56 -11.04 -4.81 22.46
N ALA A 57 -11.44 -4.99 21.19
CA ALA A 57 -12.62 -4.32 20.65
C ALA A 57 -13.90 -4.76 21.37
N LEU A 58 -14.02 -6.07 21.67
CA LEU A 58 -15.14 -6.63 22.43
C LEU A 58 -15.18 -6.07 23.86
N PHE A 59 -14.04 -6.03 24.56
CA PHE A 59 -13.94 -5.42 25.88
C PHE A 59 -14.47 -3.99 25.91
N LEU A 60 -14.06 -3.15 24.95
CA LEU A 60 -14.49 -1.75 24.87
C LEU A 60 -15.98 -1.62 24.58
N HIS A 61 -16.55 -2.55 23.80
CA HIS A 61 -17.97 -2.60 23.50
C HIS A 61 -18.81 -2.93 24.73
N GLU A 62 -18.39 -3.93 25.50
CA GLU A 62 -19.09 -4.39 26.71
C GLU A 62 -18.91 -3.44 27.90
N HIS A 63 -17.88 -2.59 27.87
CA HIS A 63 -17.60 -1.59 28.90
C HIS A 63 -17.72 -0.16 28.36
N PRO A 64 -18.92 0.30 27.97
CA PRO A 64 -19.10 1.63 27.41
C PRO A 64 -18.69 2.71 28.42
N ALA A 65 -17.96 3.71 27.95
CA ALA A 65 -17.54 4.86 28.73
C ALA A 65 -17.35 6.09 27.83
N VAL A 66 -17.22 7.27 28.42
CA VAL A 66 -16.86 8.47 27.68
C VAL A 66 -15.51 8.30 26.97
N VAL A 67 -15.34 8.93 25.79
CA VAL A 67 -14.17 8.74 24.90
C VAL A 67 -12.84 8.93 25.62
N ALA A 68 -12.74 9.89 26.54
CA ALA A 68 -11.53 10.12 27.33
C ALA A 68 -11.15 8.89 28.18
N THR A 69 -12.13 8.25 28.82
CA THR A 69 -11.93 7.04 29.62
C THR A 69 -11.51 5.86 28.75
N GLN A 70 -12.15 5.67 27.59
CA GLN A 70 -11.78 4.59 26.68
C GLN A 70 -10.35 4.78 26.13
N ARG A 71 -9.94 6.01 25.79
CA ARG A 71 -8.56 6.32 25.39
C ARG A 71 -7.54 6.04 26.51
N ARG A 72 -7.92 6.27 27.77
CA ARG A 72 -7.09 5.95 28.94
C ARG A 72 -6.90 4.43 29.08
N ARG A 73 -8.00 3.65 29.01
CA ARG A 73 -7.96 2.18 29.02
C ARG A 73 -7.09 1.63 27.90
N LEU A 74 -7.24 2.17 26.69
CA LEU A 74 -6.44 1.80 25.54
C LEU A 74 -4.94 2.07 25.76
N SER A 75 -4.61 3.22 26.35
CA SER A 75 -3.22 3.56 26.68
C SER A 75 -2.65 2.63 27.74
N ALA A 76 -3.44 2.26 28.76
CA ALA A 76 -3.04 1.29 29.77
C ALA A 76 -2.68 -0.07 29.12
N ILE A 77 -3.61 -0.64 28.36
CA ILE A 77 -3.46 -1.95 27.72
C ILE A 77 -2.29 -1.94 26.72
N ASN A 78 -2.17 -0.89 25.89
CA ASN A 78 -1.04 -0.75 24.96
C ASN A 78 0.31 -0.60 25.67
N THR A 79 0.36 0.13 26.78
CA THR A 79 1.60 0.32 27.55
C THR A 79 2.07 -1.01 28.13
N VAL A 80 1.15 -1.82 28.67
CA VAL A 80 1.50 -3.14 29.19
C VAL A 80 1.99 -4.05 28.07
N HIS A 81 1.29 -4.14 26.93
CA HIS A 81 1.74 -4.97 25.80
C HIS A 81 3.13 -4.58 25.30
N THR A 82 3.34 -3.28 25.03
CA THR A 82 4.62 -2.79 24.50
C THR A 82 5.75 -2.90 25.52
N GLY A 83 5.45 -2.73 26.81
CA GLY A 83 6.42 -2.94 27.90
C GLY A 83 6.93 -4.38 28.00
N HIS A 84 6.16 -5.34 27.46
CA HIS A 84 6.49 -6.77 27.46
C HIS A 84 6.83 -7.31 26.06
N GLY A 85 7.18 -6.43 25.12
CA GLY A 85 7.65 -6.82 23.77
C GLY A 85 6.56 -7.24 22.79
N TYR A 86 5.28 -7.14 23.17
CA TYR A 86 4.16 -7.44 22.30
C TYR A 86 3.69 -6.22 21.50
N PRO A 87 3.11 -6.41 20.29
CA PRO A 87 2.48 -5.32 19.56
C PRO A 87 1.30 -4.76 20.35
N ALA A 88 1.11 -3.44 20.27
CA ALA A 88 0.01 -2.74 20.94
C ALA A 88 -1.34 -3.07 20.27
N PRO A 89 -2.25 -3.82 20.93
CA PRO A 89 -3.51 -4.27 20.32
C PRO A 89 -4.46 -3.11 20.00
N GLY A 90 -4.39 -2.01 20.77
CA GLY A 90 -5.22 -0.83 20.57
C GLY A 90 -4.81 0.07 19.41
N ARG A 91 -3.73 -0.24 18.69
CA ARG A 91 -3.29 0.56 17.54
C ARG A 91 -3.94 0.14 16.23
N THR A 92 -4.66 -0.99 16.20
CA THR A 92 -5.41 -1.47 15.04
C THR A 92 -6.56 -0.54 14.67
N GLU A 93 -6.87 -0.45 13.39
CA GLU A 93 -7.95 0.40 12.88
C GLU A 93 -9.32 -0.04 13.39
N MET A 94 -9.51 -1.35 13.58
CA MET A 94 -10.73 -1.91 14.20
C MET A 94 -11.05 -1.27 15.55
N VAL A 95 -10.06 -1.19 16.44
CA VAL A 95 -10.24 -0.61 17.78
C VAL A 95 -10.45 0.92 17.71
N ARG A 96 -9.81 1.60 16.75
CA ARG A 96 -10.00 3.05 16.54
C ARG A 96 -11.41 3.39 16.05
N ARG A 97 -11.96 2.60 15.13
CA ARG A 97 -13.34 2.77 14.63
C ARG A 97 -14.38 2.68 15.75
N HIS A 98 -14.14 1.81 16.74
CA HIS A 98 -15.05 1.65 17.88
C HIS A 98 -15.09 2.90 18.78
N LEU A 99 -13.98 3.62 18.92
CA LEU A 99 -13.85 4.75 19.84
C LEU A 99 -14.29 6.10 19.26
N ASP A 100 -14.34 6.22 17.94
CA ASP A 100 -14.69 7.46 17.25
C ASP A 100 -15.70 7.14 16.15
N THR A 101 -16.97 7.07 16.53
CA THR A 101 -18.08 6.71 15.64
C THR A 101 -18.26 7.71 14.50
N THR A 102 -17.98 8.99 14.74
CA THR A 102 -17.99 10.05 13.72
C THR A 102 -16.90 9.81 12.68
N ARG A 103 -15.68 9.50 13.14
CA ARG A 103 -14.58 9.11 12.24
C ARG A 103 -14.89 7.83 11.49
N ALA A 104 -15.43 6.81 12.17
CA ALA A 104 -15.82 5.54 11.55
C ALA A 104 -16.85 5.78 10.43
N SER A 105 -17.91 6.54 10.71
CA SER A 105 -18.94 6.89 9.72
C SER A 105 -18.36 7.64 8.51
N ARG A 106 -17.42 8.55 8.75
CA ARG A 106 -16.70 9.25 7.67
C ARG A 106 -15.85 8.30 6.84
N LEU A 107 -15.13 7.38 7.48
CA LEU A 107 -14.32 6.37 6.80
C LEU A 107 -15.18 5.38 6.02
N ASP A 108 -16.34 4.99 6.53
CA ASP A 108 -17.28 4.12 5.82
C ASP A 108 -17.84 4.80 4.56
N ARG A 109 -18.22 6.08 4.68
CA ARG A 109 -18.65 6.86 3.51
C ARG A 109 -17.54 6.99 2.47
N LEU A 110 -16.31 7.26 2.92
CA LEU A 110 -15.15 7.33 2.04
C LEU A 110 -14.86 5.97 1.39
N GLY A 111 -14.94 4.88 2.15
CA GLY A 111 -14.72 3.52 1.69
C GLY A 111 -15.69 3.13 0.59
N ARG A 112 -16.99 3.42 0.76
CA ARG A 112 -17.99 3.20 -0.30
C ARG A 112 -17.66 3.97 -1.58
N LEU A 113 -17.26 5.24 -1.45
CA LEU A 113 -16.86 6.05 -2.61
C LEU A 113 -15.61 5.48 -3.31
N LEU A 114 -14.63 5.01 -2.54
CA LEU A 114 -13.41 4.41 -3.10
C LEU A 114 -13.72 3.11 -3.86
N VAL A 115 -14.56 2.23 -3.30
CA VAL A 115 -14.97 0.99 -3.96
C VAL A 115 -15.79 1.27 -5.23
N GLN A 116 -16.71 2.24 -5.17
CA GLN A 116 -17.45 2.68 -6.35
C GLN A 116 -16.49 3.17 -7.45
N ARG A 117 -15.56 4.08 -7.12
CA ARG A 117 -14.57 4.57 -8.09
C ARG A 117 -13.68 3.46 -8.62
N ALA A 118 -13.33 2.47 -7.81
CA ALA A 118 -12.54 1.32 -8.24
C ALA A 118 -13.28 0.48 -9.29
N ALA A 119 -14.60 0.31 -9.14
CA ALA A 119 -15.42 -0.45 -10.08
C ALA A 119 -15.59 0.25 -11.45
N GLU A 120 -15.45 1.58 -11.49
CA GLU A 120 -15.56 2.41 -12.70
C GLU A 120 -14.25 2.44 -13.53
N LEU A 121 -13.14 1.90 -13.01
CA LEU A 121 -11.85 1.98 -13.70
C LEU A 121 -11.74 1.02 -14.89
N PRO A 122 -11.01 1.40 -15.96
CA PRO A 122 -10.82 0.55 -17.13
C PRO A 122 -10.18 -0.79 -16.76
N VAL A 123 -10.73 -1.88 -17.27
CA VAL A 123 -10.21 -3.25 -17.04
C VAL A 123 -9.53 -3.84 -18.29
N GLU A 124 -9.71 -3.22 -19.44
CA GLU A 124 -9.23 -3.68 -20.75
C GLU A 124 -8.44 -2.59 -21.48
N GLY A 125 -7.74 -3.02 -22.53
CA GLY A 125 -6.99 -2.16 -23.42
C GLY A 125 -5.59 -1.81 -22.87
N TRP A 126 -4.63 -1.72 -23.78
CA TRP A 126 -3.27 -1.31 -23.44
C TRP A 126 -3.11 0.22 -23.51
N PRO A 127 -2.43 0.88 -22.55
CA PRO A 127 -2.09 0.43 -21.21
C PRO A 127 -3.20 0.73 -20.19
N SER A 128 -4.34 1.29 -20.60
CA SER A 128 -5.43 1.74 -19.71
C SER A 128 -5.90 0.68 -18.72
N GLY A 129 -6.12 -0.55 -19.19
CA GLY A 129 -6.58 -1.67 -18.38
C GLY A 129 -5.56 -2.12 -17.35
N LEU A 130 -4.26 -2.10 -17.70
CA LEU A 130 -3.18 -2.41 -16.77
C LEU A 130 -3.19 -1.47 -15.57
N PHE A 131 -3.20 -0.16 -15.84
CA PHE A 131 -3.22 0.85 -14.79
C PHE A 131 -4.54 0.86 -14.02
N GLY A 132 -5.67 0.70 -14.71
CA GLY A 132 -6.98 0.67 -14.09
C GLY A 132 -7.13 -0.51 -13.12
N ARG A 133 -6.66 -1.71 -13.48
CA ARG A 133 -6.64 -2.88 -12.58
C ARG A 133 -5.79 -2.64 -11.31
N ARG A 134 -4.58 -2.07 -11.45
CA ARG A 134 -3.73 -1.73 -10.30
C ARG A 134 -4.40 -0.70 -9.40
N ASP A 135 -4.87 0.39 -10.00
CA ASP A 135 -5.45 1.51 -9.27
C ASP A 135 -6.77 1.10 -8.61
N ALA A 136 -7.57 0.24 -9.23
CA ALA A 136 -8.78 -0.32 -8.63
C ALA A 136 -8.46 -1.13 -7.37
N LEU A 137 -7.47 -2.02 -7.42
CA LEU A 137 -7.03 -2.77 -6.24
C LEU A 137 -6.53 -1.83 -5.14
N LEU A 138 -5.74 -0.83 -5.51
CA LEU A 138 -5.24 0.18 -4.58
C LEU A 138 -6.38 0.91 -3.86
N LEU A 139 -7.42 1.36 -4.58
CA LEU A 139 -8.58 2.04 -4.01
C LEU A 139 -9.41 1.13 -3.09
N VAL A 140 -9.63 -0.13 -3.50
CA VAL A 140 -10.30 -1.15 -2.67
C VAL A 140 -9.55 -1.38 -1.37
N LEU A 141 -8.21 -1.50 -1.43
CA LEU A 141 -7.41 -1.67 -0.22
C LEU A 141 -7.41 -0.41 0.65
N ALA A 142 -7.37 0.78 0.05
CA ALA A 142 -7.49 2.04 0.79
C ALA A 142 -8.84 2.19 1.51
N ALA A 143 -9.92 1.60 0.95
CA ALA A 143 -11.24 1.60 1.56
C ALA A 143 -11.31 0.88 2.92
N THR A 144 -10.37 -0.03 3.20
CA THR A 144 -10.27 -0.71 4.50
C THR A 144 -9.92 0.25 5.65
N GLY A 145 -9.30 1.40 5.34
CA GLY A 145 -8.74 2.33 6.33
C GLY A 145 -7.31 2.00 6.77
N MET A 146 -6.67 1.00 6.16
CA MET A 146 -5.23 0.74 6.32
C MET A 146 -4.40 1.99 6.02
N THR A 147 -3.27 2.13 6.71
CA THR A 147 -2.33 3.20 6.38
C THR A 147 -1.67 2.95 5.02
N PHE A 148 -1.30 4.00 4.29
CA PHE A 148 -0.58 3.86 3.02
C PHE A 148 0.77 3.13 3.18
N THR A 149 1.38 3.21 4.36
CA THR A 149 2.58 2.43 4.69
C THR A 149 2.28 0.94 4.78
N ASP A 150 1.14 0.55 5.36
CA ASP A 150 0.77 -0.86 5.44
C ASP A 150 0.37 -1.39 4.07
N LEU A 151 -0.35 -0.62 3.27
CA LEU A 151 -0.72 -0.98 1.89
C LEU A 151 0.50 -1.34 1.03
N THR A 152 1.55 -0.52 1.10
CA THR A 152 2.77 -0.73 0.31
C THR A 152 3.64 -1.88 0.81
N ARG A 153 3.39 -2.34 2.04
CA ARG A 153 4.05 -3.51 2.63
C ARG A 153 3.35 -4.83 2.30
N LEU A 154 2.11 -4.79 1.81
CA LEU A 154 1.37 -5.99 1.42
C LEU A 154 2.11 -6.75 0.32
N ARG A 155 2.10 -8.08 0.48
CA ARG A 155 2.62 -9.07 -0.44
C ARG A 155 1.48 -9.86 -1.06
N ARG A 156 1.77 -10.57 -2.15
CA ARG A 156 0.78 -11.40 -2.84
C ARG A 156 0.13 -12.43 -1.91
N ARG A 157 0.91 -13.01 -0.98
CA ARG A 157 0.43 -13.97 0.03
C ARG A 157 -0.48 -13.40 1.11
N ASP A 158 -0.49 -12.08 1.27
CA ASP A 158 -1.20 -11.40 2.36
C ASP A 158 -2.71 -11.28 2.07
N LEU A 159 -3.13 -11.56 0.82
CA LEU A 159 -4.53 -11.58 0.40
C LEU A 159 -5.00 -13.02 0.23
N ARG A 160 -6.17 -13.33 0.78
CA ARG A 160 -6.83 -14.62 0.62
C ARG A 160 -8.32 -14.43 0.34
N LEU A 161 -8.85 -15.34 -0.47
CA LEU A 161 -10.28 -15.45 -0.70
C LEU A 161 -10.85 -16.47 0.29
N ASP A 162 -11.86 -16.05 1.04
CA ASP A 162 -12.64 -16.87 1.96
C ASP A 162 -14.10 -16.84 1.47
N GLY A 163 -14.42 -17.75 0.56
CA GLY A 163 -15.65 -17.71 -0.23
C GLY A 163 -15.74 -16.41 -1.04
N ASN A 164 -16.81 -15.64 -0.86
CA ASN A 164 -17.00 -14.34 -1.50
C ASN A 164 -16.48 -13.15 -0.66
N THR A 165 -15.56 -13.40 0.29
CA THR A 165 -14.93 -12.35 1.12
C THR A 165 -13.45 -12.25 0.79
N LEU A 166 -12.97 -11.04 0.51
CA LEU A 166 -11.53 -10.78 0.42
C LEU A 166 -10.98 -10.48 1.81
N VAL A 167 -10.00 -11.26 2.25
CA VAL A 167 -9.33 -11.11 3.55
C VAL A 167 -7.89 -10.67 3.32
N VAL A 168 -7.52 -9.53 3.92
CA VAL A 168 -6.17 -8.99 3.92
C VAL A 168 -5.57 -9.18 5.30
N THR A 169 -4.38 -9.77 5.39
CA THR A 169 -3.65 -9.93 6.65
C THR A 169 -2.36 -9.14 6.59
N THR A 170 -2.22 -8.12 7.42
CA THR A 170 -0.99 -7.31 7.44
C THR A 170 0.16 -8.07 8.09
N ARG A 171 1.39 -7.56 7.92
CA ARG A 171 2.59 -8.14 8.57
C ARG A 171 2.51 -8.14 10.10
N THR A 172 1.71 -7.26 10.69
CA THR A 172 1.47 -7.20 12.14
C THR A 172 0.38 -8.17 12.59
N GLY A 173 -0.21 -8.95 11.68
CA GLY A 173 -1.27 -9.91 11.95
C GLY A 173 -2.68 -9.32 11.97
N GLU A 174 -2.84 -8.03 11.68
CA GLU A 174 -4.17 -7.40 11.63
C GLU A 174 -4.92 -7.88 10.40
N ARG A 175 -6.18 -8.29 10.59
CA ARG A 175 -7.03 -8.83 9.53
C ARG A 175 -8.11 -7.82 9.14
N PHE A 176 -8.11 -7.46 7.86
CA PHE A 176 -9.14 -6.62 7.25
C PHE A 176 -10.01 -7.50 6.35
N ARG A 177 -11.33 -7.48 6.57
CA ARG A 177 -12.29 -8.23 5.77
C ARG A 177 -13.06 -7.26 4.89
N LEU A 178 -13.13 -7.58 3.60
CA LEU A 178 -13.94 -6.89 2.59
C LEU A 178 -15.06 -7.87 2.20
N PRO A 179 -16.16 -7.92 2.96
CA PRO A 179 -17.29 -8.81 2.69
C PRO A 179 -18.06 -8.37 1.44
N PRO A 180 -18.91 -9.23 0.88
CA PRO A 180 -19.86 -8.83 -0.16
C PRO A 180 -20.80 -7.75 0.37
N ASP A 181 -21.33 -6.96 -0.56
CA ASP A 181 -22.40 -6.03 -0.27
C ASP A 181 -23.63 -6.80 0.23
N SER A 182 -24.23 -6.33 1.33
CA SER A 182 -25.32 -7.03 2.02
C SER A 182 -26.64 -7.05 1.23
N GLU A 183 -26.83 -6.11 0.31
CA GLU A 183 -28.07 -5.96 -0.46
C GLU A 183 -27.99 -6.71 -1.80
N THR A 184 -26.84 -6.62 -2.47
CA THR A 184 -26.65 -7.22 -3.80
C THR A 184 -25.99 -8.60 -3.77
N GLY A 185 -25.26 -8.92 -2.70
CA GLY A 185 -24.45 -10.15 -2.61
C GLY A 185 -23.17 -10.11 -3.45
N ASP A 186 -22.96 -9.05 -4.24
CA ASP A 186 -21.78 -8.87 -5.07
C ASP A 186 -20.59 -8.39 -4.25
N ASN A 187 -19.39 -8.83 -4.62
CA ASN A 187 -18.16 -8.34 -4.04
C ASN A 187 -17.20 -7.81 -5.12
N PRO A 188 -17.27 -6.51 -5.47
CA PRO A 188 -16.36 -5.94 -6.45
C PRO A 188 -14.89 -6.08 -6.02
N ALA A 189 -14.59 -6.13 -4.72
CA ALA A 189 -13.23 -6.30 -4.22
C ALA A 189 -12.62 -7.64 -4.65
N VAL A 190 -13.41 -8.72 -4.66
CA VAL A 190 -12.96 -10.05 -5.11
C VAL A 190 -12.61 -10.03 -6.59
N ALA A 191 -13.51 -9.52 -7.43
CA ALA A 191 -13.28 -9.44 -8.88
C ALA A 191 -12.10 -8.51 -9.23
N ILE A 192 -11.96 -7.38 -8.55
CA ILE A 192 -10.84 -6.44 -8.72
C ILE A 192 -9.52 -7.11 -8.33
N TYR A 193 -9.48 -7.81 -7.19
CA TYR A 193 -8.29 -8.55 -6.77
C TYR A 193 -7.93 -9.65 -7.78
N GLN A 194 -8.89 -10.45 -8.22
CA GLN A 194 -8.66 -11.52 -9.20
C GLN A 194 -8.09 -10.99 -10.52
N ARG A 195 -8.64 -9.89 -11.04
CA ARG A 195 -8.12 -9.25 -12.27
C ARG A 195 -6.68 -8.80 -12.12
N TRP A 196 -6.28 -8.30 -10.95
CA TRP A 196 -4.88 -7.92 -10.69
C TRP A 196 -3.99 -9.15 -10.47
N ALA A 197 -4.46 -10.15 -9.75
CA ALA A 197 -3.75 -11.41 -9.54
C ALA A 197 -3.48 -12.13 -10.87
N GLN A 198 -4.42 -12.08 -11.83
CA GLN A 198 -4.24 -12.57 -13.21
C GLN A 198 -3.11 -11.85 -13.93
N ILE A 199 -3.00 -10.53 -13.81
CA ILE A 199 -1.88 -9.76 -14.41
C ILE A 199 -0.55 -10.22 -13.81
N GLN A 200 -0.49 -10.43 -12.48
CA GLN A 200 0.72 -10.90 -11.83
C GLN A 200 1.07 -12.35 -12.25
N ALA A 201 0.08 -13.24 -12.32
CA ALA A 201 0.25 -14.61 -12.80
C ALA A 201 0.70 -14.67 -14.27
N PHE A 202 0.15 -13.81 -15.12
CA PHE A 202 0.60 -13.67 -16.52
C PHE A 202 2.08 -13.30 -16.57
N LEU A 203 2.50 -12.33 -15.77
CA LEU A 203 3.86 -11.82 -15.75
C LEU A 203 4.85 -12.80 -15.11
N ASP A 204 4.39 -13.70 -14.24
CA ASP A 204 5.19 -14.81 -13.73
C ASP A 204 5.53 -15.82 -14.85
N GLN A 205 4.59 -16.08 -15.77
CA GLN A 205 4.77 -17.00 -16.90
C GLN A 205 5.51 -16.35 -18.07
N TYR A 206 5.24 -15.06 -18.33
CA TYR A 206 5.77 -14.29 -19.45
C TYR A 206 6.43 -13.02 -18.93
N PRO A 207 7.74 -13.06 -18.59
CA PRO A 207 8.47 -11.92 -18.08
C PRO A 207 8.60 -10.84 -19.15
N GLY A 208 7.67 -9.89 -19.16
CA GLY A 208 7.67 -8.79 -20.11
C GLY A 208 6.28 -8.25 -20.41
N THR A 209 6.23 -6.99 -20.80
CA THR A 209 4.96 -6.30 -21.06
C THR A 209 4.51 -6.42 -22.51
N HIS A 210 5.31 -7.03 -23.38
CA HIS A 210 4.98 -7.17 -24.79
C HIS A 210 3.79 -8.11 -25.01
N LEU A 211 3.84 -9.32 -24.44
CA LEU A 211 2.71 -10.26 -24.51
C LEU A 211 1.52 -9.79 -23.66
N LEU A 212 1.79 -9.04 -22.57
CA LEU A 212 0.73 -8.48 -21.73
C LEU A 212 -0.17 -7.49 -22.50
N ARG A 213 0.38 -6.75 -23.47
CA ARG A 213 -0.39 -5.83 -24.36
C ARG A 213 -1.49 -6.57 -25.10
N HIS A 214 -1.14 -7.72 -25.67
CA HIS A 214 -2.04 -8.59 -26.41
C HIS A 214 -3.05 -9.20 -25.47
N HIS A 215 -2.62 -9.77 -24.34
CA HIS A 215 -3.51 -10.34 -23.33
C HIS A 215 -4.55 -9.34 -22.78
N LEU A 216 -4.22 -8.06 -22.67
CA LEU A 216 -5.15 -7.02 -22.22
C LEU A 216 -6.17 -6.57 -23.29
N THR A 217 -5.95 -6.95 -24.54
CA THR A 217 -6.84 -6.65 -25.69
C THR A 217 -7.64 -7.89 -26.07
N ASP A 218 -6.99 -9.06 -26.10
CA ASP A 218 -7.55 -10.36 -26.37
C ASP A 218 -7.10 -11.35 -25.27
N PRO A 219 -7.93 -11.57 -24.23
CA PRO A 219 -7.55 -12.36 -23.07
C PRO A 219 -7.31 -13.83 -23.40
N SER A 220 -6.08 -14.29 -23.23
CA SER A 220 -5.73 -15.70 -23.20
C SER A 220 -6.03 -16.33 -21.84
N GLU A 221 -6.34 -17.63 -21.80
CA GLU A 221 -6.47 -18.37 -20.54
C GLU A 221 -5.11 -18.43 -19.83
N ILE A 222 -5.08 -18.03 -18.56
CA ILE A 222 -3.90 -18.11 -17.69
C ILE A 222 -4.19 -19.12 -16.58
N ILE A 223 -3.38 -20.17 -16.52
CA ILE A 223 -3.42 -21.11 -15.41
C ILE A 223 -2.86 -20.39 -14.17
N THR A 224 -3.71 -20.22 -13.16
CA THR A 224 -3.31 -19.62 -11.88
C THR A 224 -2.90 -20.73 -10.93
N ASP A 225 -1.61 -21.05 -10.90
CA ASP A 225 -1.05 -22.00 -9.95
C ASP A 225 -0.91 -21.40 -8.54
N PRO A 226 -0.83 -22.24 -7.49
CA PRO A 226 -0.44 -21.78 -6.16
C PRO A 226 0.89 -21.02 -6.22
N LEU A 227 0.94 -19.86 -5.56
CA LEU A 227 2.16 -19.04 -5.52
C LEU A 227 3.33 -19.83 -4.93
N ASP A 228 4.46 -19.81 -5.62
CA ASP A 228 5.71 -20.28 -5.04
C ASP A 228 6.20 -19.34 -3.92
N ALA A 229 7.28 -19.73 -3.23
CA ALA A 229 7.79 -18.97 -2.09
C ALA A 229 8.36 -17.59 -2.46
N GLU A 230 8.83 -17.38 -3.69
CA GLU A 230 9.34 -16.10 -4.20
C GLU A 230 8.19 -15.21 -4.64
N GLN A 231 7.27 -15.73 -5.47
CA GLN A 231 6.03 -15.08 -5.90
C GLN A 231 5.21 -14.63 -4.69
N ALA A 232 5.07 -15.46 -3.67
CA ALA A 232 4.38 -15.14 -2.42
C ALA A 232 4.96 -13.92 -1.70
N ARG A 233 6.27 -13.66 -1.84
CA ARG A 233 7.00 -12.54 -1.21
C ARG A 233 7.04 -11.27 -2.05
N GLN A 234 6.62 -11.32 -3.32
CA GLN A 234 6.60 -10.15 -4.20
C GLN A 234 5.57 -9.11 -3.72
N PRO A 235 5.84 -7.81 -3.92
CA PRO A 235 4.89 -6.74 -3.60
C PRO A 235 3.55 -6.92 -4.30
N LEU A 236 2.47 -6.65 -3.58
CA LEU A 236 1.14 -6.64 -4.18
C LEU A 236 0.94 -5.43 -5.10
N LEU A 237 1.36 -4.25 -4.66
CA LEU A 237 1.27 -3.00 -5.40
C LEU A 237 2.65 -2.62 -5.93
N CYS A 238 2.83 -2.70 -7.25
CA CYS A 238 4.06 -2.34 -7.95
C CYS A 238 3.89 -1.01 -8.70
N PRO A 239 4.94 -0.16 -8.82
CA PRO A 239 4.87 1.00 -9.69
C PRO A 239 4.75 0.55 -11.14
N ILE A 240 4.19 1.42 -11.97
CA ILE A 240 4.07 1.21 -13.42
C ILE A 240 4.57 2.50 -14.03
N ASP A 241 5.59 2.39 -14.87
CA ASP A 241 6.12 3.55 -15.59
C ASP A 241 5.14 4.02 -16.69
N ARG A 242 5.42 5.16 -17.32
CA ARG A 242 4.54 5.71 -18.37
C ARG A 242 4.34 4.80 -19.58
N TRP A 243 5.19 3.79 -19.77
CA TRP A 243 5.19 2.86 -20.89
C TRP A 243 4.62 1.49 -20.53
N GLY A 244 4.17 1.30 -19.29
CA GLY A 244 3.58 0.05 -18.81
C GLY A 244 4.58 -0.95 -18.24
N HIS A 245 5.86 -0.61 -18.09
CA HIS A 245 6.86 -1.45 -17.43
C HIS A 245 6.58 -1.55 -15.92
N LEU A 246 6.69 -2.77 -15.39
CA LEU A 246 6.50 -3.09 -13.97
C LEU A 246 7.78 -3.70 -13.39
N PRO A 247 8.51 -3.01 -12.50
CA PRO A 247 9.57 -3.65 -11.74
C PRO A 247 8.96 -4.57 -10.67
N HIS A 248 8.83 -5.87 -10.98
CA HIS A 248 8.11 -6.87 -10.17
C HIS A 248 8.57 -7.03 -8.72
N ALA A 249 9.79 -6.59 -8.40
CA ALA A 249 10.36 -6.67 -7.05
C ALA A 249 10.17 -5.38 -6.23
N GLN A 250 9.71 -4.27 -6.84
CA GLN A 250 9.68 -2.97 -6.19
C GLN A 250 8.27 -2.61 -5.72
N PRO A 251 8.04 -2.37 -4.41
CA PRO A 251 6.76 -1.87 -3.93
C PRO A 251 6.59 -0.40 -4.32
N MET A 252 5.34 0.02 -4.48
CA MET A 252 5.01 1.45 -4.55
C MET A 252 5.41 2.18 -3.25
N THR A 253 5.62 3.49 -3.33
CA THR A 253 5.84 4.32 -2.13
C THR A 253 4.52 4.75 -1.50
N PRO A 254 4.46 4.98 -0.17
CA PRO A 254 3.25 5.49 0.49
C PRO A 254 2.77 6.82 -0.11
N GLN A 255 3.70 7.67 -0.55
CA GLN A 255 3.42 8.94 -1.19
C GLN A 255 2.72 8.75 -2.54
N SER A 256 3.20 7.83 -3.38
CA SER A 256 2.56 7.52 -4.68
C SER A 256 1.17 6.95 -4.49
N VAL A 257 0.97 6.06 -3.51
CA VAL A 257 -0.36 5.50 -3.20
C VAL A 257 -1.32 6.59 -2.72
N SER A 258 -0.87 7.47 -1.82
CA SER A 258 -1.64 8.61 -1.33
C SER A 258 -2.02 9.58 -2.46
N ALA A 259 -1.07 9.89 -3.35
CA ALA A 259 -1.28 10.78 -4.49
C ALA A 259 -2.32 10.21 -5.46
N LEU A 260 -2.22 8.93 -5.82
CA LEU A 260 -3.20 8.26 -6.69
C LEU A 260 -4.59 8.20 -6.06
N THR A 261 -4.67 7.84 -4.77
CA THR A 261 -5.95 7.82 -4.03
C THR A 261 -6.63 9.19 -4.08
N ARG A 262 -5.88 10.26 -3.81
CA ARG A 262 -6.39 11.64 -3.87
C ARG A 262 -6.79 12.04 -5.29
N ALA A 263 -5.99 11.68 -6.30
CA ALA A 263 -6.26 12.00 -7.69
C ALA A 263 -7.57 11.34 -8.16
N HIS A 264 -7.79 10.07 -7.83
CA HIS A 264 -9.03 9.34 -8.14
C HIS A 264 -10.24 9.93 -7.42
N LEU A 265 -10.11 10.26 -6.13
CA LEU A 265 -11.19 10.90 -5.37
C LEU A 265 -11.56 12.27 -5.92
N SER A 266 -10.58 13.06 -6.35
CA SER A 266 -10.78 14.40 -6.91
C SER A 266 -11.12 14.40 -8.41
N GLY A 267 -11.17 13.25 -9.07
CA GLY A 267 -11.41 13.16 -10.52
C GLY A 267 -10.25 13.70 -11.37
N ARG A 268 -9.05 13.82 -10.79
CA ARG A 268 -7.83 14.30 -11.45
C ARG A 268 -6.83 13.19 -11.74
N ALA A 269 -7.27 11.93 -11.69
CA ALA A 269 -6.42 10.80 -12.02
C ALA A 269 -5.96 10.86 -13.48
N PRO A 270 -4.72 10.44 -13.78
CA PRO A 270 -4.23 10.43 -15.15
C PRO A 270 -5.12 9.58 -16.07
N VAL A 271 -5.76 10.22 -17.05
CA VAL A 271 -6.52 9.52 -18.09
C VAL A 271 -5.53 8.98 -19.11
N ARG A 272 -5.52 7.66 -19.28
CA ARG A 272 -4.63 6.96 -20.20
C ARG A 272 -5.43 6.49 -21.40
N LYS A 273 -5.08 7.00 -22.58
CA LYS A 273 -5.72 6.58 -23.83
C LYS A 273 -5.32 5.14 -24.14
N VAL A 274 -6.27 4.36 -24.65
CA VAL A 274 -5.98 3.05 -25.24
C VAL A 274 -5.09 3.29 -26.46
N LEU A 275 -3.95 2.63 -26.49
CA LEU A 275 -3.03 2.61 -27.60
C LEU A 275 -3.34 1.39 -28.47
N PRO A 276 -3.29 1.52 -29.81
CA PRO A 276 -3.41 0.38 -30.69
C PRO A 276 -2.30 -0.62 -30.39
N VAL A 277 -2.68 -1.88 -30.24
CA VAL A 277 -1.73 -2.99 -30.13
C VAL A 277 -1.47 -3.46 -31.56
N PRO A 278 -0.20 -3.45 -32.03
CA PRO A 278 0.12 -4.06 -33.31
C PRO A 278 -0.42 -5.49 -33.35
N PRO A 279 -0.90 -5.99 -34.49
CA PRO A 279 -1.24 -7.40 -34.61
C PRO A 279 -0.07 -8.24 -34.09
N GLN A 280 -0.36 -9.38 -33.45
CA GLN A 280 0.63 -10.46 -33.45
C GLN A 280 0.72 -10.89 -34.91
N ASP A 281 1.56 -10.22 -35.69
CA ASP A 281 1.96 -10.77 -36.98
C ASP A 281 2.40 -12.21 -36.69
N ASP A 282 1.92 -13.14 -37.52
CA ASP A 282 2.41 -14.51 -37.54
C ASP A 282 3.91 -14.42 -37.30
N VAL A 283 4.38 -15.09 -36.26
CA VAL A 283 5.80 -15.36 -36.10
C VAL A 283 6.13 -16.39 -37.19
N ASP A 284 5.93 -16.03 -38.45
CA ASP A 284 6.84 -16.40 -39.52
C ASP A 284 8.18 -16.07 -38.91
N ALA A 285 8.85 -17.12 -38.43
CA ALA A 285 10.18 -17.08 -37.88
C ALA A 285 10.91 -16.04 -38.72
N TRP A 286 11.41 -14.98 -38.09
CA TRP A 286 12.17 -13.95 -38.79
C TRP A 286 13.24 -14.71 -39.56
N VAL A 287 12.98 -15.00 -40.84
CA VAL A 287 13.94 -15.63 -41.71
C VAL A 287 14.87 -14.46 -41.90
N GLU A 288 15.98 -14.46 -41.15
CA GLU A 288 17.04 -13.52 -41.42
C GLU A 288 17.24 -13.59 -42.93
N PRO A 289 16.89 -12.53 -43.67
CA PRO A 289 17.09 -12.57 -45.09
C PRO A 289 18.57 -12.89 -45.28
N GLU A 290 18.91 -13.72 -46.25
CA GLU A 290 20.31 -13.91 -46.60
C GLU A 290 20.80 -12.56 -47.14
N ILE A 291 21.32 -11.71 -46.24
CA ILE A 291 21.77 -10.37 -46.60
C ILE A 291 23.18 -10.53 -47.15
N ASP A 292 23.30 -10.41 -48.48
CA ASP A 292 24.60 -10.22 -49.12
C ASP A 292 25.13 -8.82 -48.77
N LEU A 293 25.99 -8.77 -47.75
CA LEU A 293 26.59 -7.52 -47.29
C LEU A 293 27.71 -7.14 -48.25
N ASP A 294 27.50 -6.08 -49.03
CA ASP A 294 28.59 -5.51 -49.80
C ASP A 294 29.75 -5.07 -48.90
N ALA A 295 30.96 -5.02 -49.45
CA ALA A 295 32.18 -4.71 -48.70
C ALA A 295 32.13 -3.34 -47.96
N GLY A 296 31.24 -2.43 -48.36
CA GLY A 296 31.05 -1.12 -47.73
C GLY A 296 29.92 -1.08 -46.70
N TYR A 297 29.19 -2.16 -46.45
CA TYR A 297 28.06 -2.20 -45.53
C TYR A 297 28.44 -1.76 -44.12
N TYR A 298 29.52 -2.33 -43.58
CA TYR A 298 30.00 -2.01 -42.23
C TYR A 298 30.50 -0.56 -42.13
N ASP A 299 31.14 -0.03 -43.18
CA ASP A 299 31.58 1.36 -43.22
C ASP A 299 30.40 2.34 -43.26
N ARG A 300 29.35 2.02 -44.02
CA ARG A 300 28.11 2.81 -44.01
C ARG A 300 27.42 2.76 -42.66
N GLY A 301 27.33 1.58 -42.05
CA GLY A 301 26.74 1.40 -40.72
C GLY A 301 27.51 2.08 -39.59
N THR A 302 28.84 2.06 -39.63
CA THR A 302 29.68 2.77 -38.66
C THR A 302 29.63 4.29 -38.87
N THR A 303 29.57 4.75 -40.12
CA THR A 303 29.40 6.17 -40.44
C THR A 303 28.03 6.69 -40.00
N ALA A 304 26.96 5.93 -40.22
CA ALA A 304 25.62 6.26 -39.74
C ALA A 304 25.59 6.38 -38.21
N ARG A 305 26.11 5.36 -37.49
CA ARG A 305 26.19 5.41 -36.01
C ARG A 305 27.05 6.57 -35.51
N ARG A 306 28.13 6.92 -36.21
CA ARG A 306 28.96 8.09 -35.86
C ARG A 306 28.19 9.40 -36.03
N ARG A 307 27.39 9.53 -37.09
CA ARG A 307 26.52 10.70 -37.29
C ARG A 307 25.43 10.76 -36.21
N ASP A 308 24.76 9.65 -35.95
CA ASP A 308 23.72 9.59 -34.91
C ASP A 308 24.30 9.89 -33.53
N HIS A 309 25.50 9.40 -33.23
CA HIS A 309 26.19 9.71 -31.98
C HIS A 309 26.50 11.20 -31.86
N GLN A 310 26.99 11.85 -32.93
CA GLN A 310 27.19 13.31 -32.94
C GLN A 310 25.86 14.06 -32.73
N THR A 311 24.78 13.64 -33.38
CA THR A 311 23.45 14.23 -33.17
C THR A 311 22.94 14.06 -31.74
N LEU A 312 23.30 12.94 -31.08
CA LEU A 312 22.98 12.70 -29.67
C LEU A 312 23.89 13.49 -28.72
N GLU A 313 25.16 13.72 -29.07
CA GLU A 313 26.04 14.63 -28.32
C GLU A 313 25.48 16.05 -28.33
N ASP A 314 25.02 16.55 -29.48
CA ASP A 314 24.40 17.88 -29.64
C ASP A 314 23.14 18.07 -28.76
N LEU A 315 22.44 16.97 -28.41
CA LEU A 315 21.30 17.02 -27.49
C LEU A 315 21.71 17.31 -26.04
N THR A 316 22.95 17.01 -25.66
CA THR A 316 23.49 17.32 -24.33
C THR A 316 23.54 18.82 -24.11
N ASP A 317 24.01 19.58 -25.11
CA ASP A 317 24.05 21.04 -25.07
C ASP A 317 22.64 21.65 -24.93
N VAL A 318 21.63 21.04 -25.58
CA VAL A 318 20.22 21.44 -25.43
C VAL A 318 19.71 21.16 -24.02
N PHE A 319 20.11 20.04 -23.39
CA PHE A 319 19.74 19.75 -22.01
C PHE A 319 20.40 20.72 -21.03
N ASP A 320 21.67 21.07 -21.24
CA ASP A 320 22.38 22.07 -20.44
C ASP A 320 21.72 23.46 -20.56
N GLU A 321 21.26 23.85 -21.77
CA GLU A 321 20.50 25.09 -21.96
C GLU A 321 19.16 25.07 -21.21
N ILE A 322 18.44 23.94 -21.27
CA ILE A 322 17.18 23.76 -20.54
C ILE A 322 17.42 23.81 -19.02
N GLU A 323 18.50 23.20 -18.52
CA GLU A 323 18.87 23.21 -17.11
C GLU A 323 19.18 24.64 -16.65
N ALA A 324 20.04 25.37 -17.38
CA ALA A 324 20.36 26.77 -17.09
C ALA A 324 19.11 27.67 -17.09
N ARG A 325 18.18 27.43 -18.03
CA ARG A 325 16.91 28.18 -18.09
C ARG A 325 15.97 27.82 -16.93
N THR A 326 16.00 26.57 -16.49
CA THR A 326 15.20 26.11 -15.34
C THR A 326 15.72 26.70 -14.04
N ASP A 327 17.04 26.75 -13.87
CA ASP A 327 17.70 27.38 -12.73
C ASP A 327 17.42 28.89 -12.68
N ALA A 328 17.50 29.57 -13.82
CA ALA A 328 17.18 31.00 -13.91
C ALA A 328 15.70 31.28 -13.54
N LEU A 329 14.77 30.44 -14.02
CA LEU A 329 13.36 30.56 -13.65
C LEU A 329 13.12 30.27 -12.17
N LEU A 330 13.85 29.32 -11.58
CA LEU A 330 13.77 29.01 -10.16
C LEU A 330 14.29 30.18 -9.32
N GLU A 331 15.41 30.78 -9.70
CA GLU A 331 16.00 31.94 -9.04
C GLU A 331 15.07 33.16 -9.10
N ASP A 332 14.44 33.42 -10.25
CA ASP A 332 13.45 34.49 -10.42
C ASP A 332 12.21 34.27 -9.53
N LEU A 333 11.74 33.01 -9.42
CA LEU A 333 10.61 32.65 -8.57
C LEU A 333 10.95 32.78 -7.08
N MET A 334 12.16 32.40 -6.67
CA MET A 334 12.65 32.63 -5.31
C MET A 334 12.76 34.13 -5.01
N GLY A 335 13.28 34.94 -5.94
CA GLY A 335 13.36 36.40 -5.77
C GLY A 335 12.00 37.07 -5.59
N VAL A 336 10.97 36.61 -6.31
CA VAL A 336 9.58 37.09 -6.13
C VAL A 336 9.00 36.68 -4.77
N LEU A 337 9.37 35.51 -4.25
CA LEU A 337 8.92 35.02 -2.93
C LEU A 337 9.64 35.67 -1.76
N GLU A 338 10.90 36.07 -1.92
CA GLU A 338 11.69 36.78 -0.90
C GLU A 338 11.45 38.31 -0.90
N GLY A 339 10.89 38.84 -2.00
CA GLY A 339 10.49 40.25 -2.14
C GLY A 339 9.07 40.58 -1.64
N LEU A 340 8.35 39.60 -1.07
CA LEU A 340 7.05 39.74 -0.39
C LEU A 340 7.24 39.61 1.13
#